data_AF-A0A9E2X7V2-F1
#
_entry.id   AF-A0A9E2X7V2-F1
#
_cell.length_a   1.000
_cell.length_b   1.000
_cell.length_c   1.000
_cell.angle_alpha   90.00
_cell.angle_beta   90.00
_cell.angle_gamma   90.00
#
_symmetry.space_group_name_H-M   'P 1'
#
loop_
_entity.id
_entity.type
_entity.pdbx_description
1 polymer ?
#
loop_
_entity_poly.entity_id
_entity_poly.type
_entity_poly.pdbx_seq_one_letter_code
_entity_poly.pdbx_strand_id
1 'polypeptide(L)'
;GPFRVGDGARIAPQAVVLSEVPDRVTMVGAPARPVRSRAKEKPAEPVFEAYGIPAGDIPDPIARALNGLLDEVTSLRARVAEVEKCQGSQQTGQATQHPRGNGADDGERAA
;
A
#
# COMPACT_ATOMS: atom_id res chain seq x y z
N GLY A 1 22.06 -47.64 -19.39
CA GLY A 1 21.37 -48.35 -20.50
C GLY A 1 21.54 -47.56 -21.78
N PRO A 2 21.27 -48.13 -22.96
CA PRO A 2 21.25 -47.35 -24.19
C PRO A 2 20.13 -46.31 -24.08
N PHE A 3 20.46 -45.02 -24.10
CA PHE A 3 19.48 -43.94 -24.17
C PHE A 3 19.42 -43.43 -25.61
N ARG A 4 18.22 -43.12 -26.09
CA ARG A 4 18.02 -42.64 -27.46
C ARG A 4 18.43 -41.17 -27.57
N VAL A 5 19.22 -40.85 -28.60
CA VAL A 5 19.43 -39.48 -29.06
C VAL A 5 18.66 -39.31 -30.36
N GLY A 6 17.70 -38.39 -30.35
CA GLY A 6 16.84 -38.12 -31.50
C GLY A 6 17.57 -37.50 -32.69
N ASP A 7 16.99 -37.66 -33.87
CA ASP A 7 17.59 -37.21 -35.12
C ASP A 7 17.61 -35.68 -35.18
N GLY A 8 18.79 -35.12 -35.49
CA GLY A 8 19.01 -33.68 -35.52
C GLY A 8 18.98 -33.00 -34.14
N ALA A 9 19.05 -33.76 -33.05
CA ALA A 9 19.25 -33.19 -31.72
C ALA A 9 20.63 -32.53 -31.59
N ARG A 10 20.71 -31.50 -30.75
CA ARG A 10 21.94 -30.74 -30.47
C ARG A 10 22.26 -30.82 -28.98
N ILE A 11 23.53 -31.04 -28.64
CA ILE A 11 23.99 -31.10 -27.25
C ILE A 11 25.00 -29.96 -27.05
N ALA A 12 24.78 -29.11 -26.05
CA ALA A 12 25.70 -28.03 -25.76
C ALA A 12 27.02 -28.55 -25.17
N PRO A 13 28.12 -27.79 -25.32
CA PRO A 13 29.37 -28.09 -24.64
C PRO A 13 29.13 -28.25 -23.14
N GLN A 14 29.77 -29.27 -22.53
CA GLN A 14 29.66 -29.59 -21.10
C GLN A 14 28.26 -29.99 -20.60
N ALA A 15 27.33 -30.34 -21.48
CA ALA A 15 26.04 -30.87 -21.06
C ALA A 15 26.13 -32.36 -20.64
N VAL A 16 25.47 -32.73 -19.54
CA VAL A 16 25.39 -34.12 -19.04
C VAL A 16 23.96 -34.62 -19.19
N VAL A 17 23.70 -35.42 -20.22
CA VAL A 17 22.37 -35.96 -20.54
C VAL A 17 22.11 -37.23 -19.75
N LEU A 18 21.05 -37.21 -18.94
CA LEU A 18 20.63 -38.33 -18.09
C LEU A 18 19.34 -39.02 -18.58
N SER A 19 18.68 -38.45 -19.59
CA SER A 19 17.38 -38.90 -20.13
C SER A 19 17.41 -38.96 -21.65
N GLU A 20 16.45 -39.67 -22.25
CA GLU A 20 16.29 -39.70 -23.71
C GLU A 20 16.11 -38.30 -24.31
N VAL A 21 16.69 -38.08 -25.49
CA VAL A 21 16.66 -36.79 -26.19
C VAL A 21 15.69 -36.87 -27.37
N PRO A 22 14.65 -36.02 -27.43
CA PRO A 22 13.74 -35.95 -28.56
C PRO A 22 14.41 -35.43 -29.84
N ASP A 23 13.84 -35.75 -31.00
CA ASP A 23 14.33 -35.27 -32.30
C ASP A 23 14.33 -33.72 -32.36
N ARG A 24 15.34 -33.14 -33.01
CA ARG A 24 15.50 -31.68 -33.24
C ARG A 24 15.48 -30.81 -31.97
N VAL A 25 15.74 -31.35 -30.78
CA VAL A 25 15.83 -30.59 -29.51
C VAL A 25 17.28 -30.22 -29.20
N THR A 26 17.50 -29.08 -28.53
CA THR A 26 18.82 -28.73 -27.97
C THR A 26 18.84 -29.03 -26.47
N MET A 27 19.85 -29.74 -25.96
CA MET A 27 20.03 -30.03 -24.54
C MET A 27 21.19 -29.20 -23.95
N VAL A 28 21.01 -28.57 -22.79
CA VAL A 28 22.04 -27.73 -22.13
C VAL A 28 22.15 -28.00 -20.63
N GLY A 29 23.36 -27.86 -20.07
CA GLY A 29 23.63 -27.92 -18.62
C GLY A 29 23.93 -29.31 -18.05
N ALA A 30 24.26 -29.37 -16.77
CA ALA A 30 24.50 -30.60 -16.00
C ALA A 30 23.66 -30.54 -14.70
N PRO A 31 22.52 -31.26 -14.59
CA PRO A 31 21.94 -32.18 -15.57
C PRO A 31 21.32 -31.46 -16.78
N ALA A 32 21.43 -32.07 -17.95
CA ALA A 32 20.99 -31.46 -19.20
C ALA A 32 19.47 -31.34 -19.27
N ARG A 33 18.99 -30.16 -19.68
CA ARG A 33 17.57 -29.86 -19.88
C ARG A 33 17.29 -29.43 -21.32
N PRO A 34 16.12 -29.78 -21.89
CA PRO A 34 15.76 -29.38 -23.25
C PRO A 34 15.47 -27.88 -23.29
N VAL A 35 16.10 -27.17 -24.22
CA VAL A 35 15.78 -25.79 -24.56
C VAL A 35 15.05 -25.77 -25.90
N ARG A 36 13.94 -25.04 -25.95
CA ARG A 36 13.25 -24.78 -27.21
C ARG A 36 14.16 -23.91 -28.05
N SER A 37 14.47 -24.37 -29.26
CA SER A 37 15.09 -23.53 -30.28
C SER A 37 14.17 -22.33 -30.48
N ARG A 38 14.75 -21.13 -30.38
CA ARG A 38 14.08 -19.84 -30.61
C ARG A 38 13.71 -19.71 -32.09
N ALA A 39 12.83 -20.58 -32.57
CA ALA A 39 12.20 -20.44 -33.86
C ALA A 39 11.22 -19.27 -33.75
N LYS A 40 11.74 -18.04 -33.93
CA LYS A 40 11.06 -16.77 -34.31
C LYS A 40 9.68 -16.41 -33.76
N GLU A 41 9.13 -17.14 -32.82
CA GLU A 41 7.99 -16.73 -32.01
C GLU A 41 8.63 -16.30 -30.72
N LYS A 42 8.79 -14.98 -30.57
CA LYS A 42 9.00 -14.38 -29.26
C LYS A 42 7.91 -14.98 -28.37
N PRO A 43 8.23 -15.85 -27.39
CA PRO A 43 7.36 -15.88 -26.22
C PRO A 43 7.30 -14.42 -25.76
N ALA A 44 6.18 -13.95 -25.23
CA ALA A 44 6.19 -12.69 -24.50
C ALA A 44 7.27 -12.82 -23.42
N GLU A 45 8.49 -12.40 -23.74
CA GLU A 45 9.58 -12.35 -22.79
C GLU A 45 9.05 -11.46 -21.70
N PRO A 46 9.18 -11.83 -20.42
CA PRO A 46 8.96 -10.86 -19.37
C PRO A 46 9.85 -9.69 -19.75
N VAL A 47 9.21 -8.56 -20.08
CA VAL A 47 9.90 -7.36 -20.52
C VAL A 47 10.94 -7.12 -19.45
N PHE A 48 12.22 -7.07 -19.85
CA PHE A 48 13.29 -6.84 -18.90
C PHE A 48 13.06 -5.45 -18.29
N GLU A 49 12.47 -5.45 -17.09
CA GLU A 49 12.22 -4.25 -16.30
C GLU A 49 13.55 -3.84 -15.67
N ALA A 50 14.31 -3.05 -16.40
CA ALA A 50 15.55 -2.47 -15.89
C ALA A 50 15.21 -1.72 -14.58
N TYR A 51 15.88 -2.10 -13.49
CA TYR A 51 15.72 -1.55 -12.14
C TYR A 51 14.39 -1.88 -11.43
N GLY A 52 13.59 -2.82 -11.94
CA GLY A 52 12.36 -3.26 -11.27
C GLY A 52 11.29 -2.17 -11.17
N ILE A 53 11.31 -1.21 -12.09
CA ILE A 53 10.26 -0.21 -12.23
C ILE A 53 9.26 -0.77 -13.24
N PRO A 54 8.15 -1.38 -12.81
CA PRO A 54 7.12 -1.84 -13.73
C PRO A 54 6.62 -0.65 -14.55
N ALA A 55 6.29 -0.89 -15.83
CA ALA A 55 5.76 0.11 -16.75
C ALA A 55 4.32 0.58 -16.41
N GLY A 56 3.89 0.38 -15.16
CA GLY A 56 2.63 0.85 -14.61
C GLY A 56 2.87 2.06 -13.71
N ASP A 57 1.84 2.88 -13.57
CA ASP A 57 1.84 4.05 -12.71
C ASP A 57 1.89 3.57 -11.24
N ILE A 58 3.10 3.42 -10.67
CA ILE A 58 3.26 3.15 -9.24
C ILE A 58 3.03 4.48 -8.52
N PRO A 59 1.96 4.60 -7.71
CA PRO A 59 1.74 5.82 -6.96
C PRO A 59 2.88 6.01 -5.95
N ASP A 60 3.51 7.17 -6.02
CA ASP A 60 4.65 7.54 -5.18
C ASP A 60 4.31 7.33 -3.67
N PRO A 61 5.11 6.54 -2.93
CA PRO A 61 4.85 6.27 -1.52
C PRO A 61 4.86 7.55 -0.67
N ILE A 62 5.60 8.58 -1.08
CA ILE A 62 5.63 9.86 -0.39
C ILE A 62 4.31 10.61 -0.62
N ALA A 63 3.83 10.70 -1.87
CA ALA A 63 2.52 11.26 -2.19
C ALA A 63 1.38 10.58 -1.41
N ARG A 64 1.41 9.25 -1.27
CA ARG A 64 0.44 8.52 -0.45
C ARG A 64 0.48 8.94 1.03
N ALA A 65 1.67 9.09 1.60
CA ALA A 65 1.82 9.53 2.99
C ALA A 65 1.32 10.97 3.18
N LEU A 66 1.63 11.88 2.24
CA LEU A 66 1.17 13.27 2.27
C LEU A 66 -0.36 13.37 2.22
N ASN A 67 -1.00 12.58 1.35
CA ASN A 67 -2.46 12.54 1.28
C ASN A 67 -3.07 12.05 2.59
N GLY A 68 -2.52 11.00 3.20
CA GLY A 68 -2.98 10.52 4.50
C GLY A 68 -2.86 11.57 5.62
N LEU A 69 -1.78 12.36 5.62
CA LEU A 69 -1.61 13.47 6.57
C LEU A 69 -2.65 14.59 6.35
N LEU A 70 -2.96 14.91 5.09
CA LEU A 70 -3.99 15.91 4.76
C LEU A 70 -5.38 15.47 5.24
N ASP A 71 -5.71 14.20 5.10
CA ASP A 71 -6.96 13.62 5.57
C ASP A 71 -7.08 13.71 7.11
N GLU A 72 -6.00 13.36 7.82
CA GLU A 72 -5.95 13.48 9.29
C GLU A 72 -6.12 14.94 9.75
N VAL A 73 -5.43 15.88 9.12
CA VAL A 73 -5.56 17.32 9.45
C VAL A 73 -6.99 17.80 9.23
N THR A 74 -7.64 17.35 8.15
CA THR A 74 -9.03 17.70 7.84
C THR A 74 -9.99 17.14 8.91
N SER A 75 -9.81 15.88 9.31
CA SER A 75 -10.58 15.24 10.39
C SER A 75 -10.42 15.97 11.73
N LEU A 76 -9.18 16.33 12.10
CA LEU A 76 -8.91 17.10 13.31
C LEU A 76 -9.57 18.48 13.28
N ARG A 77 -9.47 19.20 12.16
CA ARG A 77 -10.13 20.50 11.99
C ARG A 77 -11.64 20.40 12.14
N ALA A 78 -12.27 19.36 11.59
CA ALA A 78 -13.70 19.12 11.73
C ALA A 78 -14.10 18.89 13.21
N ARG A 79 -13.34 18.07 13.93
CA ARG A 79 -13.58 17.80 15.37
C ARG A 79 -13.41 19.06 16.22
N VAL A 80 -12.38 19.86 15.98
CA VAL A 80 -12.18 21.13 16.69
C VAL A 80 -13.36 22.07 16.44
N ALA A 81 -13.79 22.21 15.19
CA ALA A 81 -14.93 23.07 14.84
C ALA A 81 -16.25 22.59 15.50
N GLU A 82 -16.44 21.28 15.67
CA GLU A 82 -17.59 20.73 16.41
C GLU A 82 -17.53 21.07 17.90
N VAL A 83 -16.37 20.85 18.53
CA VAL A 83 -16.16 21.16 19.96
C VAL A 83 -16.37 22.65 20.23
N GLU A 84 -15.83 23.53 19.38
CA GLU A 84 -16.00 24.98 19.50
C GLU A 84 -17.49 25.39 19.43
N LYS A 85 -18.28 24.76 18.54
CA LYS A 85 -19.73 24.98 18.46
C LYS A 85 -20.47 24.53 19.72
N CYS A 86 -20.10 23.38 20.29
CA CYS A 86 -20.69 22.87 21.52
C CYS A 86 -20.30 23.68 22.76
N GLN A 87 -19.10 24.27 22.79
CA GLN A 87 -18.65 25.11 23.91
C GLN A 87 -19.30 26.49 23.89
N GLY A 88 -19.54 27.07 22.72
CA GLY A 88 -20.25 28.35 22.57
C GLY A 88 -21.69 28.32 23.10
N SER A 89 -22.32 27.14 23.15
CA SER A 89 -23.69 26.95 23.66
C SER A 89 -23.75 26.66 25.17
N GLN A 90 -22.64 26.23 25.81
CA GLN A 90 -22.61 25.95 27.25
C GLN A 90 -22.29 27.20 28.10
N GLN A 91 -21.61 28.21 27.55
CA GLN A 91 -21.28 29.43 28.30
C GLN A 91 -22.47 30.37 28.51
N THR A 92 -23.52 30.29 27.68
CA THR A 92 -24.71 31.15 27.81
C THR A 92 -25.71 30.67 28.87
N GLY A 93 -25.54 29.46 29.43
CA GLY A 93 -26.46 28.85 30.40
C GLY A 93 -26.03 28.93 31.88
N GLN A 94 -24.84 29.44 32.21
CA GLN A 94 -24.31 29.47 33.59
C GLN A 94 -24.31 30.86 34.25
N ALA A 95 -25.11 31.81 33.73
CA ALA A 95 -25.19 33.17 34.28
C ALA A 95 -26.59 33.52 34.84
N THR A 96 -27.30 32.62 35.52
CA THR A 96 -28.44 33.01 36.38
C THR A 96 -28.76 31.94 37.42
N GLN A 97 -28.28 32.10 38.65
CA GLN A 97 -29.03 31.77 39.88
C GLN A 97 -28.17 32.06 41.13
N HIS A 98 -28.26 33.28 41.62
CA HIS A 98 -28.06 33.59 43.04
C HIS A 98 -29.37 34.27 43.50
N PRO A 99 -30.18 33.65 44.38
CA PRO A 99 -31.47 34.19 44.72
C PRO A 99 -31.30 35.40 45.65
N ARG A 100 -31.96 36.51 45.32
CA ARG A 100 -32.10 37.67 46.19
C ARG A 100 -33.15 37.39 47.26
N GLY A 101 -32.81 37.76 48.48
CA GLY A 101 -33.69 38.54 49.36
C GLY A 101 -34.41 37.78 50.46
N ASN A 102 -34.25 38.27 51.69
CA ASN A 102 -35.44 38.68 52.42
C ASN A 102 -35.10 39.90 53.30
N GLY A 103 -35.87 40.96 53.14
CA GLY A 103 -35.78 42.16 53.97
C GLY A 103 -36.46 41.92 55.33
N ALA A 104 -35.93 42.57 56.35
CA ALA A 104 -36.67 42.91 57.56
C ALA A 104 -36.21 44.31 57.95
N ASP A 105 -37.08 45.27 57.60
CA ASP A 105 -37.28 46.55 58.25
C ASP A 105 -37.38 46.35 59.77
N ASP A 106 -36.79 47.26 60.56
CA ASP A 106 -37.34 47.70 61.86
C ASP A 106 -36.41 48.73 62.53
N GLY A 107 -36.95 49.95 62.68
CA GLY A 107 -36.78 50.76 63.90
C GLY A 107 -35.55 51.70 63.94
N GLU A 108 -35.65 52.97 63.59
CA GLU A 108 -36.21 54.06 64.41
C GLU A 108 -35.25 54.60 65.50
N ARG A 109 -34.78 55.83 65.23
CA ARG A 109 -34.47 56.97 66.13
C ARG A 109 -34.08 56.68 67.59
N ALA A 110 -32.93 57.21 68.02
CA ALA A 110 -32.85 58.36 68.95
C ALA A 110 -31.43 58.61 69.50
N ALA A 111 -31.15 59.91 69.70
CA ALA A 111 -30.08 60.57 70.48
C ALA A 111 -28.66 60.60 69.89
#